data_AF-A0AA88V7P7-F1
#
_entry.id   AF-A0AA88V7P7-F1
#
_cell.length_a   1.000
_cell.length_b   1.000
_cell.length_c   1.000
_cell.angle_alpha   90.00
_cell.angle_beta   90.00
_cell.angle_gamma   90.00
#
_symmetry.space_group_name_H-M   'P 1'
#
loop_
_entity.id
_entity.type
_entity.pdbx_description
1 polymer ?
#
loop_
_entity_poly.entity_id
_entity_poly.type
_entity_poly.pdbx_seq_one_letter_code
_entity_poly.pdbx_strand_id
1 'polypeptide(L)'
;MSTTFAVVFILLNQWIKNGSNELFEHSQLVGGTWPWAYPALCFSCGYFAYDQWDMLRYRLFSGWIPSILVHHLILLVCFTLALYRNVTINYLILTLICELHSIFLHVRKVRRMAGVRDGRSKFVKAEWVFNWVAYFGARCTSHILITLKLIKDASKFGKGVELPLALFGMAGMNLLNIFLGIDLFNAYSRESKTENRHNHHE
;
A
#
# COMPACT_ATOMS: atom_id res chain seq x y z
N MET A 1 -9.27 -16.82 3.48
CA MET A 1 -7.82 -16.66 3.67
C MET A 1 -7.45 -15.33 3.04
N SER A 2 -7.29 -14.28 3.84
CA SER A 2 -7.12 -12.91 3.36
C SER A 2 -5.86 -12.81 2.50
N THR A 3 -5.92 -12.12 1.36
CA THR A 3 -4.81 -11.88 0.41
C THR A 3 -3.51 -11.49 1.12
N THR A 4 -3.62 -10.74 2.21
CA THR A 4 -2.56 -10.41 3.16
C THR A 4 -1.76 -11.60 3.68
N PHE A 5 -2.42 -12.66 4.12
CA PHE A 5 -1.75 -13.83 4.69
C PHE A 5 -0.94 -14.56 3.63
N ALA A 6 -1.46 -14.64 2.40
CA ALA A 6 -0.76 -15.23 1.27
C ALA A 6 0.50 -14.42 0.91
N VAL A 7 0.40 -13.08 0.85
CA VAL A 7 1.54 -12.20 0.56
C VAL A 7 2.63 -12.30 1.63
N VAL A 8 2.27 -12.21 2.91
CA VAL A 8 3.23 -12.35 4.02
C VAL A 8 3.89 -13.72 4.02
N PHE A 9 3.12 -14.78 3.77
CA PHE A 9 3.64 -16.15 3.68
C PHE A 9 4.67 -16.31 2.54
N ILE A 10 4.38 -15.77 1.35
CA ILE A 10 5.31 -15.83 0.21
C ILE A 10 6.64 -15.17 0.57
N LEU A 11 6.60 -14.00 1.18
CA LEU A 11 7.80 -13.23 1.49
C LEU A 11 8.62 -13.82 2.62
N LEU A 12 7.97 -14.30 3.67
CA LEU A 12 8.67 -15.01 4.75
C LEU A 12 9.36 -16.26 4.21
N ASN A 13 8.67 -17.02 3.35
CA ASN A 13 9.25 -18.21 2.74
C ASN A 13 10.44 -17.87 1.82
N GLN A 14 10.35 -16.80 1.04
CA GLN A 14 11.46 -16.35 0.20
C GLN A 14 12.63 -15.79 1.00
N TRP A 15 12.36 -15.01 2.04
CA TRP A 15 13.37 -14.50 2.96
C TRP A 15 14.12 -15.64 3.64
N ILE A 16 13.40 -16.66 4.13
CA ILE A 16 13.99 -17.80 4.84
C ILE A 16 14.84 -18.66 3.89
N LYS A 17 14.42 -18.84 2.63
CA LYS A 17 15.13 -19.70 1.67
C LYS A 17 16.35 -19.06 1.02
N ASN A 18 16.23 -17.79 0.64
CA ASN A 18 17.16 -17.13 -0.29
C ASN A 18 17.86 -15.90 0.35
N GLY A 19 17.43 -15.49 1.55
CA GLY A 19 17.94 -14.29 2.21
C GLY A 19 17.46 -12.98 1.58
N SER A 20 17.72 -11.86 2.27
CA SER A 20 17.21 -10.54 1.85
C SER A 20 17.81 -10.02 0.55
N ASN A 21 19.05 -10.39 0.22
CA ASN A 21 19.74 -9.86 -0.96
C ASN A 21 19.21 -10.47 -2.28
N GLU A 22 18.90 -11.77 -2.30
CA GLU A 22 18.29 -12.43 -3.47
C GLU A 22 16.81 -12.06 -3.64
N LEU A 23 16.09 -11.79 -2.54
CA LEU A 23 14.72 -11.25 -2.59
C LEU A 23 14.64 -9.97 -3.45
N PHE A 24 15.72 -9.18 -3.41
CA PHE A 24 15.86 -7.97 -4.19
C PHE A 24 16.77 -8.14 -5.42
N GLU A 25 16.91 -9.33 -5.99
CA GLU A 25 17.60 -9.48 -7.27
C GLU A 25 16.67 -9.17 -8.46
N HIS A 26 17.20 -8.51 -9.51
CA HIS A 26 16.40 -8.12 -10.67
C HIS A 26 15.86 -9.33 -11.46
N SER A 27 16.71 -10.33 -11.65
CA SER A 27 16.42 -11.58 -12.37
C SER A 27 15.21 -12.30 -11.76
N GLN A 28 15.18 -12.40 -10.43
CA GLN A 28 14.10 -12.99 -9.65
C GLN A 28 12.81 -12.18 -9.72
N LEU A 29 12.89 -10.85 -9.84
CA LEU A 29 11.69 -9.99 -9.80
C LEU A 29 11.02 -9.75 -11.15
N VAL A 30 11.78 -9.81 -12.25
CA VAL A 30 11.28 -9.56 -13.61
C VAL A 30 11.14 -10.85 -14.40
N GLY A 31 12.12 -11.76 -14.30
CA GLY A 31 12.14 -13.00 -15.08
C GLY A 31 11.55 -14.20 -14.36
N GLY A 32 11.40 -14.14 -13.04
CA GLY A 32 10.84 -15.21 -12.21
C GLY A 32 9.48 -14.85 -11.62
N THR A 33 8.71 -15.90 -11.29
CA THR A 33 7.50 -15.79 -10.49
C THR A 33 7.68 -16.66 -9.25
N TRP A 34 7.58 -16.07 -8.06
CA TRP A 34 7.71 -16.86 -6.83
C TRP A 34 6.56 -17.86 -6.71
N PRO A 35 6.79 -19.01 -6.06
CA PRO A 35 5.70 -19.94 -5.74
C PRO A 35 4.58 -19.19 -5.01
N TRP A 36 3.35 -19.39 -5.48
CA TRP A 36 2.13 -18.73 -4.98
C TRP A 36 1.96 -17.23 -5.30
N ALA A 37 2.96 -16.55 -5.89
CA ALA A 37 2.82 -15.15 -6.28
C ALA A 37 1.74 -14.91 -7.34
N TYR A 38 1.71 -15.75 -8.39
CA TYR A 38 0.69 -15.67 -9.43
C TYR A 38 -0.74 -15.82 -8.88
N PRO A 39 -1.10 -16.92 -8.17
CA PRO A 39 -2.46 -17.06 -7.64
C PRO A 39 -2.80 -16.02 -6.57
N ALA A 40 -1.83 -15.56 -5.76
CA ALA A 40 -2.05 -14.47 -4.82
C ALA A 40 -2.37 -13.14 -5.53
N LEU A 41 -1.69 -12.85 -6.64
CA LEU A 41 -1.96 -11.68 -7.46
C LEU A 41 -3.32 -11.78 -8.16
N CYS A 42 -3.71 -12.95 -8.66
CA CYS A 42 -5.05 -13.18 -9.23
C CYS A 42 -6.16 -12.94 -8.20
N PHE A 43 -6.03 -13.52 -7.00
CA PHE A 43 -6.99 -13.32 -5.91
C PHE A 43 -7.07 -11.84 -5.50
N SER A 44 -5.92 -11.17 -5.39
CA SER A 44 -5.87 -9.76 -5.06
C SER A 44 -6.51 -8.90 -6.14
N CYS A 45 -6.25 -9.19 -7.41
CA CYS A 45 -6.87 -8.51 -8.56
C CYS A 45 -8.40 -8.64 -8.54
N GLY A 46 -8.93 -9.82 -8.27
CA GLY A 46 -10.38 -10.04 -8.15
C GLY A 46 -10.99 -9.26 -6.98
N TYR A 47 -10.31 -9.23 -5.83
CA TYR A 47 -10.74 -8.44 -4.68
C TYR A 47 -10.78 -6.94 -4.98
N PHE A 48 -9.70 -6.37 -5.54
CA PHE A 48 -9.65 -4.95 -5.90
C PHE A 48 -10.70 -4.57 -6.94
N ALA A 49 -10.95 -5.43 -7.93
CA ALA A 49 -12.00 -5.21 -8.92
C ALA A 49 -13.39 -5.16 -8.26
N TYR A 50 -13.66 -6.09 -7.35
CA TYR A 50 -14.93 -6.12 -6.61
C TYR A 50 -15.09 -4.89 -5.71
N ASP A 51 -14.07 -4.54 -4.93
CA ASP A 51 -14.09 -3.37 -4.04
C ASP A 51 -14.28 -2.05 -4.83
N GLN A 52 -13.63 -1.93 -5.98
CA GLN A 52 -13.81 -0.78 -6.86
C GLN A 52 -15.23 -0.71 -7.44
N TRP A 53 -15.81 -1.85 -7.83
CA TRP A 53 -17.20 -1.93 -8.29
C TRP A 53 -18.18 -1.55 -7.18
N ASP A 54 -17.96 -2.04 -5.97
CA ASP A 54 -18.77 -1.75 -4.79
C ASP A 54 -18.76 -0.25 -4.45
N MET A 55 -17.58 0.36 -4.42
CA MET A 55 -17.41 1.80 -4.21
C MET A 55 -18.16 2.65 -5.25
N LEU A 56 -18.13 2.23 -6.53
CA LEU A 56 -18.88 2.90 -7.61
C LEU A 56 -20.39 2.73 -7.43
N ARG A 57 -20.85 1.52 -7.11
CA ARG A 57 -22.26 1.19 -6.97
C ARG A 57 -22.92 1.93 -5.82
N TYR A 58 -22.24 2.00 -4.68
CA TYR A 58 -22.75 2.64 -3.46
C TYR A 58 -22.31 4.10 -3.30
N ARG A 59 -21.58 4.65 -4.28
CA ARG A 59 -21.02 6.02 -4.26
C ARG A 59 -20.29 6.34 -2.96
N LEU A 60 -19.50 5.37 -2.46
CA LEU A 60 -18.76 5.46 -1.20
C LEU A 60 -17.50 6.34 -1.31
N PHE A 61 -17.54 7.33 -2.20
CA PHE A 61 -16.42 8.19 -2.52
C PHE A 61 -16.78 9.64 -2.19
N SER A 62 -15.84 10.35 -1.54
CA SER A 62 -16.02 11.72 -1.05
C SER A 62 -15.12 12.67 -1.84
N GLY A 63 -15.68 13.77 -2.34
CA GLY A 63 -14.95 14.82 -3.07
C GLY A 63 -15.04 14.72 -4.60
N TRP A 64 -14.44 15.69 -5.29
CA TRP A 64 -14.46 15.81 -6.76
C TRP A 64 -13.51 14.83 -7.46
N ILE A 65 -12.41 14.45 -6.79
CA ILE A 65 -11.48 13.41 -7.24
C ILE A 65 -11.29 12.41 -6.10
N PRO A 66 -11.95 11.24 -6.14
CA PRO A 66 -11.82 10.27 -5.08
C PRO A 66 -10.48 9.54 -5.18
N SER A 67 -9.51 10.05 -4.43
CA SER A 67 -8.14 9.52 -4.29
C SER A 67 -8.10 7.99 -4.12
N ILE A 68 -9.01 7.43 -3.31
CA ILE A 68 -9.11 5.97 -3.10
C ILE A 68 -9.58 5.19 -4.34
N LEU A 69 -10.48 5.77 -5.14
CA LEU A 69 -10.96 5.12 -6.36
C LEU A 69 -9.88 5.13 -7.45
N VAL A 70 -9.16 6.26 -7.57
CA VAL A 70 -8.02 6.40 -8.48
C VAL A 70 -6.89 5.45 -8.09
N HIS A 71 -6.61 5.32 -6.79
CA HIS A 71 -5.68 4.34 -6.24
C HIS A 71 -6.01 2.90 -6.67
N HIS A 72 -7.25 2.46 -6.45
CA HIS A 72 -7.69 1.11 -6.79
C HIS A 72 -7.65 0.87 -8.30
N LEU A 73 -8.01 1.89 -9.11
CA LEU A 73 -7.91 1.82 -10.56
C LEU A 73 -6.47 1.62 -11.04
N ILE A 74 -5.51 2.40 -10.49
CA ILE A 74 -4.10 2.29 -10.86
C ILE A 74 -3.55 0.89 -10.51
N LEU A 75 -3.86 0.39 -9.32
CA LEU A 75 -3.48 -0.96 -8.90
C LEU A 75 -4.08 -2.03 -9.82
N LEU A 76 -5.38 -1.92 -10.15
CA LEU A 76 -6.07 -2.87 -11.00
C LEU A 76 -5.47 -2.93 -12.41
N VAL A 77 -5.13 -1.78 -12.99
CA VAL A 77 -4.44 -1.70 -14.30
C VAL A 77 -3.05 -2.33 -14.23
N CYS A 78 -2.28 -2.06 -13.18
CA CYS A 78 -0.95 -2.65 -13.01
C CYS A 78 -1.03 -4.17 -12.84
N PHE A 79 -1.98 -4.67 -12.04
CA PHE A 79 -2.15 -6.10 -11.78
C PHE A 79 -2.60 -6.86 -13.01
N THR A 80 -3.59 -6.33 -13.72
CA THR A 80 -4.09 -6.94 -14.96
C THR A 80 -3.02 -6.98 -16.05
N LEU A 81 -2.23 -5.91 -16.22
CA LEU A 81 -1.14 -5.93 -17.21
C LEU A 81 -0.07 -6.97 -16.85
N ALA A 82 0.35 -7.04 -15.58
CA ALA A 82 1.37 -8.00 -15.16
C ALA A 82 0.88 -9.45 -15.25
N LEU A 83 -0.39 -9.72 -14.94
CA LEU A 83 -1.00 -11.04 -15.14
C LEU A 83 -1.11 -11.39 -16.62
N TYR A 84 -1.44 -10.42 -17.48
CA TYR A 84 -1.55 -10.59 -18.92
C TYR A 84 -0.19 -10.86 -19.59
N ARG A 85 0.86 -10.17 -19.16
CA ARG A 85 2.22 -10.29 -19.72
C ARG A 85 3.08 -11.35 -19.02
N ASN A 86 2.69 -11.79 -17.83
CA ASN A 86 3.46 -12.67 -16.95
C ASN A 86 4.86 -12.13 -16.63
N VAL A 87 4.97 -10.80 -16.47
CA VAL A 87 6.20 -10.10 -16.12
C VAL A 87 5.92 -9.25 -14.87
N THR A 88 6.96 -8.97 -14.06
CA THR A 88 6.90 -8.08 -12.87
C THR A 88 5.93 -8.49 -11.76
N ILE A 89 5.43 -9.73 -11.76
CA ILE A 89 4.50 -10.24 -10.75
C ILE A 89 5.09 -10.10 -9.33
N ASN A 90 6.37 -10.43 -9.15
CA ASN A 90 7.03 -10.33 -7.85
C ASN A 90 7.20 -8.88 -7.39
N TYR A 91 7.42 -7.92 -8.30
CA TYR A 91 7.38 -6.49 -7.97
C TYR A 91 6.01 -6.09 -7.43
N LEU A 92 4.93 -6.59 -8.04
CA LEU A 92 3.58 -6.29 -7.58
C LEU A 92 3.26 -6.93 -6.23
N ILE A 93 3.75 -8.15 -5.97
CA ILE A 93 3.67 -8.77 -4.64
C ILE A 93 4.40 -7.92 -3.58
N LEU A 94 5.55 -7.34 -3.91
CA LEU A 94 6.24 -6.40 -3.00
C LEU A 94 5.41 -5.12 -2.76
N THR A 95 4.78 -4.57 -3.80
CA THR A 95 3.88 -3.41 -3.63
C THR A 95 2.62 -3.75 -2.83
N LEU A 96 2.11 -4.99 -2.90
CA LEU A 96 0.98 -5.47 -2.10
C LEU A 96 1.27 -5.48 -0.59
N ILE A 97 2.53 -5.63 -0.18
CA ILE A 97 2.93 -5.44 1.23
C ILE A 97 2.66 -4.01 1.67
N CYS A 98 2.96 -3.05 0.80
CA CYS A 98 2.78 -1.63 1.10
C CYS A 98 1.28 -1.32 1.29
N GLU A 99 0.40 -2.06 0.60
CA GLU A 99 -1.05 -1.99 0.79
C GLU A 99 -1.54 -2.60 2.11
N LEU A 100 -0.77 -3.44 2.80
CA LEU A 100 -1.14 -3.93 4.15
C LEU A 100 -1.28 -2.80 5.17
N HIS A 101 -0.61 -1.68 4.94
CA HIS A 101 -0.74 -0.49 5.76
C HIS A 101 -2.14 0.14 5.67
N SER A 102 -2.83 0.00 4.53
CA SER A 102 -4.22 0.49 4.37
C SER A 102 -5.18 -0.17 5.37
N ILE A 103 -4.93 -1.43 5.77
CA ILE A 103 -5.72 -2.16 6.77
C ILE A 103 -5.67 -1.43 8.11
N PHE A 104 -4.49 -1.01 8.56
CA PHE A 104 -4.35 -0.28 9.82
C PHE A 104 -5.08 1.07 9.78
N LEU A 105 -5.06 1.75 8.64
CA LEU A 105 -5.79 3.00 8.42
C LEU A 105 -7.31 2.78 8.40
N HIS A 106 -7.76 1.70 7.76
CA HIS A 106 -9.17 1.32 7.71
C HIS A 106 -9.67 0.89 9.09
N VAL A 107 -8.90 0.10 9.84
CA VAL A 107 -9.22 -0.24 11.22
C VAL A 107 -9.31 1.00 12.09
N ARG A 108 -8.39 1.97 11.94
CA ARG A 108 -8.47 3.27 12.63
C ARG A 108 -9.72 4.07 12.23
N LYS A 109 -10.07 4.07 10.94
CA LYS A 109 -11.26 4.77 10.42
C LYS A 109 -12.55 4.11 10.95
N VAL A 110 -12.64 2.79 10.89
CA VAL A 110 -13.77 1.99 11.40
C VAL A 110 -13.92 2.18 12.91
N ARG A 111 -12.83 2.12 13.68
CA ARG A 111 -12.85 2.39 15.12
C ARG A 111 -13.37 3.79 15.45
N ARG A 112 -12.93 4.80 14.70
CA ARG A 112 -13.43 6.19 14.84
C ARG A 112 -14.91 6.30 14.47
N MET A 113 -15.38 5.56 13.46
CA MET A 113 -16.80 5.51 13.09
C MET A 113 -17.65 4.74 14.10
N ALA A 114 -17.09 3.74 14.78
CA ALA A 114 -17.75 2.95 15.82
C ALA A 114 -17.91 3.70 17.16
N GLY A 115 -17.54 4.99 17.24
CA GLY A 115 -17.69 5.80 18.45
C GLY A 115 -16.77 5.41 19.60
N VAL A 116 -15.84 4.46 19.41
CA VAL A 116 -14.84 4.07 20.41
C VAL A 116 -13.77 5.15 20.45
N ARG A 117 -14.09 6.23 21.16
CA ARG A 117 -13.20 7.34 21.49
C ARG A 117 -12.66 7.13 22.90
N ASP A 118 -12.05 5.96 23.17
CA ASP A 118 -11.50 5.67 24.48
C ASP A 118 -10.26 6.55 24.72
N GLY A 119 -10.52 7.69 25.37
CA GLY A 119 -9.58 8.74 25.74
C GLY A 119 -8.65 8.34 26.88
N ARG A 120 -7.97 7.20 26.79
CA ARG A 120 -6.75 6.97 27.59
C ARG A 120 -5.55 7.40 26.78
N SER A 121 -4.95 8.50 27.19
CA SER A 121 -3.76 9.17 26.61
C SER A 121 -2.67 8.22 26.07
N LYS A 122 -2.44 7.05 26.70
CA LYS A 122 -1.45 6.06 26.25
C LYS A 122 -1.84 5.28 24.98
N PHE A 123 -3.10 4.92 24.81
CA PHE A 123 -3.56 4.14 23.64
C PHE A 123 -3.58 5.00 22.38
N VAL A 124 -4.05 6.24 22.48
CA VAL A 124 -4.04 7.20 21.37
C VAL A 124 -2.61 7.52 20.92
N LYS A 125 -1.68 7.70 21.87
CA LYS A 125 -0.27 7.96 21.56
C LYS A 125 0.41 6.74 20.91
N ALA A 126 0.14 5.54 21.41
CA ALA A 126 0.61 4.30 20.79
C ALA A 126 0.06 4.12 19.36
N GLU A 127 -1.24 4.38 19.15
CA GLU A 127 -1.86 4.33 17.83
C GLU A 127 -1.22 5.31 16.85
N TRP A 128 -0.92 6.53 17.29
CA TRP A 128 -0.19 7.50 16.48
C TRP A 128 1.21 7.01 16.14
N VAL A 129 1.97 6.52 17.12
CA VAL A 129 3.30 5.95 16.88
C VAL A 129 3.23 4.81 15.87
N PHE A 130 2.31 3.86 16.03
CA PHE A 130 2.12 2.78 15.05
C PHE A 130 1.76 3.30 13.66
N ASN A 131 0.92 4.33 13.56
CA ASN A 131 0.54 4.90 12.27
C ASN A 131 1.71 5.61 11.57
N TRP A 132 2.54 6.33 12.34
CA TRP A 132 3.75 6.98 11.84
C TRP A 132 4.82 5.96 11.45
N VAL A 133 5.09 4.97 12.31
CA VAL A 133 6.05 3.89 12.04
C VAL A 133 5.63 3.11 10.79
N ALA A 134 4.34 2.79 10.64
CA ALA A 134 3.84 2.09 9.47
C ALA A 134 3.90 2.97 8.20
N TYR A 135 3.61 4.28 8.31
CA TYR A 135 3.73 5.21 7.18
C TYR A 135 5.18 5.36 6.70
N PHE A 136 6.13 5.65 7.60
CA PHE A 136 7.52 5.85 7.23
C PHE A 136 8.22 4.53 6.86
N GLY A 137 8.08 3.51 7.70
CA GLY A 137 8.79 2.23 7.54
C GLY A 137 8.24 1.36 6.42
N ALA A 138 6.91 1.25 6.28
CA ALA A 138 6.32 0.36 5.28
C ALA A 138 5.97 1.06 3.96
N ARG A 139 5.70 2.37 3.99
CA ARG A 139 5.27 3.13 2.80
C ARG A 139 6.42 3.93 2.19
N CYS A 140 7.03 4.86 2.92
CA CYS A 140 8.11 5.67 2.37
C CYS A 140 9.31 4.81 1.99
N THR A 141 9.82 3.99 2.91
CA THR A 141 10.98 3.14 2.62
C THR A 141 10.72 2.17 1.49
N SER A 142 9.61 1.43 1.50
CA SER A 142 9.31 0.45 0.44
C SER A 142 9.08 1.11 -0.92
N HIS A 143 8.33 2.21 -1.00
CA HIS A 143 8.11 2.90 -2.27
C HIS A 143 9.39 3.53 -2.80
N ILE A 144 10.23 4.11 -1.93
CA ILE A 144 11.55 4.63 -2.33
C ILE A 144 12.43 3.49 -2.84
N LEU A 145 12.50 2.37 -2.12
CA LEU A 145 13.28 1.20 -2.54
C LEU A 145 12.81 0.64 -3.88
N ILE A 146 11.50 0.48 -4.08
CA ILE A 146 10.92 0.01 -5.33
C ILE A 146 11.17 1.02 -6.46
N THR A 147 11.04 2.33 -6.19
CA THR A 147 11.30 3.38 -7.19
C THR A 147 12.77 3.40 -7.61
N LEU A 148 13.69 3.42 -6.64
CA LEU A 148 15.13 3.40 -6.90
C LEU A 148 15.53 2.17 -7.70
N LYS A 149 14.94 1.03 -7.37
CA LYS A 149 15.20 -0.21 -8.06
C LYS A 149 14.63 -0.22 -9.47
N LEU A 150 13.41 0.27 -9.66
CA LEU A 150 12.78 0.42 -10.97
C LEU A 150 13.62 1.33 -11.87
N ILE A 151 14.16 2.43 -11.35
CA ILE A 151 15.06 3.34 -12.08
C ILE A 151 16.37 2.64 -12.42
N LYS A 152 16.99 1.95 -11.46
CA LYS A 152 18.27 1.24 -11.66
C LYS A 152 18.15 0.12 -12.70
N ASP A 153 17.01 -0.55 -12.71
CA ASP A 153 16.72 -1.66 -13.61
C ASP A 153 16.00 -1.23 -14.88
N ALA A 154 15.70 0.07 -15.06
CA ALA A 154 14.99 0.61 -16.22
C ALA A 154 15.64 0.21 -17.55
N SER A 155 16.96 0.12 -17.58
CA SER A 155 17.76 -0.29 -18.75
C SER A 155 17.62 -1.78 -19.11
N LYS A 156 17.14 -2.61 -18.18
CA LYS A 156 16.94 -4.05 -18.36
C LYS A 156 15.52 -4.42 -18.72
N PHE A 157 14.57 -3.49 -18.57
CA PHE A 157 13.22 -3.68 -19.07
C PHE A 157 13.24 -3.69 -20.60
N GLY A 158 12.52 -4.64 -21.20
CA GLY A 158 12.38 -4.70 -22.66
C GLY A 158 11.74 -3.43 -23.22
N LYS A 159 11.88 -3.20 -24.54
CA LYS A 159 11.26 -2.08 -25.26
C LYS A 159 9.72 -2.26 -25.36
N GLY A 160 9.02 -2.16 -24.25
CA GLY A 160 7.57 -2.36 -24.15
C GLY A 160 6.88 -1.36 -23.23
N VAL A 161 5.56 -1.51 -23.09
CA VAL A 161 4.70 -0.65 -22.26
C VAL A 161 4.87 -0.87 -20.75
N GLU A 162 5.65 -1.88 -20.36
CA GLU A 162 5.82 -2.33 -18.97
C GLU A 162 6.57 -1.30 -18.11
N LEU A 163 7.64 -0.69 -18.64
CA LEU A 163 8.40 0.34 -17.91
C LEU A 163 7.61 1.66 -17.76
N PRO A 164 6.99 2.23 -18.81
CA PRO A 164 6.13 3.40 -18.68
C PRO A 164 4.97 3.16 -17.70
N LEU A 165 4.33 1.98 -17.74
CA LEU A 165 3.23 1.69 -16.83
C LEU A 165 3.72 1.55 -15.38
N ALA A 166 4.83 0.86 -15.14
CA ALA A 166 5.39 0.72 -13.80
C ALA A 166 5.83 2.08 -13.21
N LEU A 167 6.42 2.96 -14.03
CA LEU A 167 6.77 4.33 -13.64
C LEU A 167 5.52 5.15 -13.31
N PHE A 168 4.48 5.05 -14.15
CA PHE A 168 3.20 5.73 -13.92
C PHE A 168 2.52 5.24 -12.64
N GLY A 169 2.47 3.93 -12.43
CA GLY A 169 1.94 3.32 -11.21
C GLY A 169 2.69 3.80 -9.98
N MET A 170 4.03 3.76 -9.99
CA MET A 170 4.85 4.23 -8.87
C MET A 170 4.71 5.74 -8.62
N ALA A 171 4.59 6.57 -9.66
CA ALA A 171 4.36 8.00 -9.54
C ALA A 171 2.98 8.29 -8.91
N GLY A 172 1.93 7.63 -9.39
CA GLY A 172 0.58 7.74 -8.83
C GLY A 172 0.55 7.32 -7.36
N MET A 173 1.19 6.19 -7.03
CA MET A 173 1.32 5.70 -5.67
C MET A 173 2.06 6.67 -4.74
N ASN A 174 3.16 7.27 -5.20
CA ASN A 174 3.90 8.27 -4.42
C ASN A 174 3.07 9.53 -4.18
N LEU A 175 2.31 9.99 -5.17
CA LEU A 175 1.44 11.15 -5.03
C LEU A 175 0.34 10.90 -3.99
N LEU A 176 -0.29 9.71 -4.03
CA LEU A 176 -1.30 9.30 -3.04
C LEU A 176 -0.71 9.19 -1.63
N ASN A 177 0.54 8.71 -1.50
CA ASN A 177 1.24 8.65 -0.23
C ASN A 177 1.50 10.05 0.36
N ILE A 178 1.79 11.05 -0.48
CA ILE A 178 1.96 12.44 -0.05
C ILE A 178 0.63 13.01 0.47
N PHE A 179 -0.47 12.81 -0.27
CA PHE A 179 -1.79 13.27 0.17
C PHE A 179 -2.19 12.66 1.51
N LEU A 180 -1.97 11.36 1.68
CA LEU A 180 -2.23 10.71 2.96
C LEU A 180 -1.36 11.25 4.10
N GLY A 181 -0.09 11.55 3.83
CA GLY A 181 0.82 12.16 4.80
C GLY A 181 0.31 13.52 5.28
N ILE A 182 -0.21 14.33 4.36
CA ILE A 182 -0.84 15.63 4.67
C ILE A 182 -2.10 15.43 5.53
N ASP A 183 -2.96 14.46 5.19
CA ASP A 183 -4.17 14.16 5.97
C ASP A 183 -3.85 13.66 7.37
N LEU A 184 -2.84 12.79 7.51
CA LEU A 184 -2.30 12.33 8.79
C LEU A 184 -1.79 13.52 9.63
N PHE A 185 -0.99 14.39 9.03
CA PHE A 185 -0.44 15.56 9.73
C PHE A 185 -1.55 16.51 10.19
N ASN A 186 -2.52 16.77 9.33
CA ASN A 186 -3.68 17.61 9.64
C ASN A 186 -4.53 17.00 10.77
N ALA A 187 -4.74 15.69 10.77
CA ALA A 187 -5.46 14.99 11.84
C ALA A 187 -4.70 15.05 13.18
N TYR A 188 -3.37 14.86 13.15
CA TYR A 188 -2.52 14.97 14.34
C TYR A 188 -2.56 16.38 14.92
N SER A 189 -2.40 17.41 14.07
CA SER A 189 -2.44 18.81 14.49
C SER A 189 -3.76 19.19 15.15
N ARG A 190 -4.90 18.69 14.63
CA ARG A 190 -6.23 18.91 15.22
C ARG A 190 -6.40 18.24 16.58
N GLU A 191 -5.93 17.01 16.74
CA GLU A 191 -6.01 16.30 18.03
C GLU A 191 -5.08 16.95 19.08
N SER A 192 -3.85 17.30 18.71
CA SER A 192 -2.91 17.99 19.60
C SER A 192 -3.42 19.35 20.08
N LYS A 193 -4.05 20.14 19.20
CA LYS A 193 -4.69 21.41 19.60
C LYS A 193 -5.89 21.22 20.54
N THR A 194 -6.60 20.10 20.42
CA THR A 194 -7.76 19.79 21.27
C THR A 194 -7.32 19.36 22.66
N GLU A 195 -6.25 18.56 22.76
CA GLU A 195 -5.63 18.14 24.03
C GLU A 195 -5.06 19.34 24.81
N ASN A 196 -4.34 20.25 24.14
CA ASN A 196 -3.82 21.47 24.77
C ASN A 196 -4.92 22.43 25.28
N ARG A 197 -6.11 22.44 24.65
CA ARG A 197 -7.25 23.24 25.15
C ARG A 197 -7.90 22.64 26.39
N HIS A 198 -7.93 21.32 26.52
CA HIS A 198 -8.45 20.67 27.73
C HIS A 198 -7.55 20.93 28.94
N ASN A 199 -6.23 20.83 28.76
CA ASN A 199 -5.27 21.06 29.84
C ASN A 199 -5.16 22.53 30.31
N HIS A 200 -5.73 23.50 29.57
CA HIS A 200 -5.75 24.91 29.95
C HIS A 200 -7.02 25.31 30.74
N HIS A 201 -8.00 24.41 30.84
CA HIS A 201 -9.28 24.63 31.53
C HIS A 201 -9.43 23.81 32.82
N GLU A 202 -8.39 23.07 33.22
CA GLU A 202 -8.22 22.47 34.56
C GLU A 202 -7.22 23.30 35.37
#